data_AF-A0A316D430-F1
#
_entry.id   AF-A0A316D430-F1
#
_cell.length_a   1.000
_cell.length_b   1.000
_cell.length_c   1.000
_cell.angle_alpha   90.00
_cell.angle_beta   90.00
_cell.angle_gamma   90.00
#
_symmetry.space_group_name_H-M   'P 1'
#
loop_
_entity.id
_entity.type
_entity.pdbx_description
1 polymer ?
#
loop_
_entity_poly.entity_id
_entity_poly.type
_entity_poly.pdbx_seq_one_letter_code
_entity_poly.pdbx_strand_id
1 'polypeptide(L)'
;MDDLLMFLGIMSALSASAETMTTQMRRRFNLFKLEHKKEIEELEEALHTKKLGKMHANIHLLCGLNGALLAALGNIHPLSMLRLEPLWSNLQPWLASSIDFAVAGVLVAYGGPWFHEVLGILREYKKSLRGATT
;
A
#
# COMPACT_ATOMS: atom_id res chain seq x y z
N MET A 1 20.13 5.35 8.55
CA MET A 1 19.22 6.46 8.22
C MET A 1 18.91 6.47 6.73
N ASP A 2 19.93 6.29 5.87
CA ASP A 2 19.76 6.25 4.41
C ASP A 2 18.92 5.05 3.92
N ASP A 3 19.14 3.84 4.43
CA ASP A 3 18.35 2.64 4.08
C ASP A 3 16.85 2.82 4.42
N LEU A 4 16.54 3.47 5.54
CA LEU A 4 15.17 3.73 5.98
C LEU A 4 14.50 4.84 5.14
N LEU A 5 15.25 5.89 4.78
CA LEU A 5 14.76 6.94 3.87
C LEU A 5 14.53 6.40 2.45
N MET A 6 15.41 5.53 1.98
CA MET A 6 15.28 4.85 0.69
C MET A 6 14.04 3.94 0.70
N PHE A 7 13.88 3.12 1.74
CA PHE A 7 12.70 2.29 1.93
C PHE A 7 11.41 3.14 1.91
N LEU A 8 11.35 4.19 2.73
CA LEU A 8 10.17 5.06 2.79
C LEU A 8 9.89 5.71 1.43
N GLY A 9 10.93 6.20 0.74
CA GLY A 9 10.82 6.80 -0.60
C GLY A 9 10.26 5.84 -1.64
N ILE A 10 10.80 4.62 -1.68
CA ILE A 10 10.38 3.58 -2.61
C ILE A 10 8.95 3.13 -2.29
N MET A 11 8.63 2.86 -1.03
CA MET A 11 7.30 2.43 -0.61
C MET A 11 6.24 3.51 -0.82
N SER A 12 6.60 4.79 -0.67
CA SER A 12 5.74 5.94 -1.00
C SER A 12 5.43 5.99 -2.50
N ALA A 13 6.44 5.82 -3.36
CA ALA A 13 6.24 5.79 -4.81
C ALA A 13 5.40 4.57 -5.26
N LEU A 14 5.65 3.41 -4.65
CA LEU A 14 4.88 2.17 -4.86
C LEU A 14 3.41 2.37 -4.47
N SER A 15 3.18 2.99 -3.31
CA SER A 15 1.83 3.24 -2.79
C SER A 15 1.05 4.18 -3.69
N ALA A 16 1.63 5.31 -4.11
CA ALA A 16 0.99 6.25 -5.02
C ALA A 16 0.67 5.62 -6.39
N SER A 17 1.56 4.78 -6.90
CA SER A 17 1.37 4.07 -8.17
C SER A 17 0.25 3.03 -8.06
N ALA A 18 0.25 2.24 -6.98
CA ALA A 18 -0.79 1.25 -6.71
C ALA A 18 -2.17 1.90 -6.50
N GLU A 19 -2.23 3.04 -5.81
CA GLU A 19 -3.47 3.81 -5.62
C GLU A 19 -4.03 4.31 -6.96
N THR A 20 -3.16 4.84 -7.82
CA THR A 20 -3.54 5.30 -9.17
C THR A 20 -4.12 4.15 -10.00
N MET A 21 -3.44 3.00 -10.00
CA MET A 21 -3.89 1.80 -10.72
C MET A 21 -5.21 1.27 -10.16
N THR A 22 -5.36 1.23 -8.84
CA THR A 22 -6.58 0.83 -8.13
C THR A 22 -7.75 1.76 -8.48
N THR A 23 -7.50 3.07 -8.56
CA THR A 23 -8.52 4.06 -8.95
C THR A 23 -8.97 3.86 -10.40
N GLN A 24 -8.05 3.59 -11.32
CA GLN A 24 -8.39 3.29 -12.71
C GLN A 24 -9.17 1.97 -12.84
N MET A 25 -8.77 0.93 -12.11
CA MET A 25 -9.46 -0.35 -12.09
C MET A 25 -10.86 -0.25 -11.48
N ARG A 26 -11.03 0.48 -10.37
CA ARG A 26 -12.33 0.74 -9.75
C ARG A 26 -13.33 1.38 -10.73
N ARG A 27 -12.87 2.26 -11.62
CA ARG A 27 -13.72 2.87 -12.66
C ARG A 27 -14.14 1.88 -13.75
N ARG A 28 -13.33 0.84 -14.01
CA ARG A 28 -13.53 -0.13 -15.09
C ARG A 28 -14.32 -1.37 -14.66
N PHE A 29 -14.20 -1.80 -13.40
CA PHE A 29 -14.82 -3.05 -12.93
C PHE A 29 -16.10 -2.78 -12.13
N ASN A 30 -17.22 -3.34 -12.59
CA ASN A 30 -18.54 -3.19 -11.93
C ASN A 30 -18.59 -3.82 -10.52
N LEU A 31 -17.69 -4.76 -10.20
CA LEU A 31 -17.52 -5.36 -8.88
C LEU A 31 -17.21 -4.36 -7.75
N PHE A 32 -16.77 -3.14 -8.10
CA PHE A 32 -16.46 -2.07 -7.15
C PHE A 32 -17.45 -0.88 -7.23
N LYS A 33 -18.52 -1.00 -8.04
CA LYS A 33 -19.64 -0.06 -8.02
C LYS A 33 -20.64 -0.50 -6.97
N LEU A 34 -21.00 0.39 -6.05
CA LEU A 34 -22.14 0.20 -5.17
C LEU A 34 -23.40 0.21 -6.05
N GLU A 35 -23.91 -0.97 -6.40
CA GLU A 35 -25.24 -1.09 -6.97
C GLU A 35 -26.26 -0.67 -5.90
N HIS A 36 -26.71 0.58 -5.97
CA HIS A 36 -27.92 1.06 -5.30
C HIS A 36 -29.13 0.41 -5.98
N LYS A 37 -29.46 -0.81 -5.58
CA LYS A 37 -30.86 -1.27 -5.69
C LYS A 37 -31.65 -0.56 -4.61
N LYS A 38 -32.50 0.38 -5.03
CA LYS A 38 -33.60 0.93 -4.22
C LYS A 38 -34.44 -0.25 -3.74
N GLU A 39 -34.55 -0.44 -2.43
CA GLU A 39 -35.76 -0.88 -1.72
C GLU A 39 -35.40 -1.31 -0.28
N ILE A 40 -36.00 -0.59 0.68
CA ILE A 40 -36.23 -0.90 2.11
C ILE A 40 -35.29 -0.17 3.10
N GLU A 41 -35.75 1.00 3.55
CA GLU A 41 -35.04 2.05 4.31
C GLU A 41 -34.53 1.69 5.73
N GLU A 42 -34.92 0.58 6.36
CA GLU A 42 -34.42 0.21 7.72
C GLU A 42 -33.47 -0.99 7.75
N LEU A 43 -33.57 -1.90 6.77
CA LEU A 43 -32.56 -2.95 6.55
C LEU A 43 -31.37 -2.41 5.74
N GLU A 44 -31.57 -1.29 5.03
CA GLU A 44 -30.60 -0.63 4.17
C GLU A 44 -29.38 -0.12 4.93
N GLU A 45 -29.46 0.44 6.14
CA GLU A 45 -28.26 0.94 6.83
C GLU A 45 -27.27 -0.17 7.19
N ALA A 46 -27.76 -1.30 7.71
CA ALA A 46 -26.93 -2.47 8.04
C ALA A 46 -26.39 -3.17 6.77
N LEU A 47 -27.19 -3.19 5.69
CA LEU A 47 -26.76 -3.76 4.41
C LEU A 47 -25.78 -2.84 3.68
N HIS A 48 -25.97 -1.52 3.79
CA HIS A 48 -25.14 -0.47 3.22
C HIS A 48 -23.79 -0.41 3.93
N THR A 49 -23.75 -0.48 5.27
CA THR A 49 -22.50 -0.62 6.03
C THR A 49 -21.76 -1.92 5.70
N LYS A 50 -22.46 -3.06 5.57
CA LYS A 50 -21.83 -4.32 5.12
C LYS A 50 -21.32 -4.25 3.67
N LYS A 51 -22.07 -3.63 2.74
CA LYS A 51 -21.64 -3.44 1.34
C LYS A 51 -20.46 -2.47 1.24
N LEU A 52 -20.47 -1.38 2.01
CA LEU A 52 -19.35 -0.45 2.14
C LEU A 52 -18.11 -1.13 2.71
N GLY A 53 -18.27 -1.98 3.73
CA GLY A 53 -17.18 -2.75 4.32
C GLY A 53 -16.58 -3.75 3.33
N LYS A 54 -17.43 -4.48 2.58
CA LYS A 54 -16.96 -5.37 1.50
C LYS A 54 -16.27 -4.60 0.38
N MET A 55 -16.80 -3.45 -0.01
CA MET A 55 -16.17 -2.59 -1.03
C MET A 55 -14.82 -2.07 -0.55
N HIS A 56 -14.71 -1.60 0.70
CA HIS A 56 -13.43 -1.18 1.28
C HIS A 56 -12.43 -2.34 1.31
N ALA A 57 -12.83 -3.51 1.81
CA ALA A 57 -11.97 -4.69 1.83
C ALA A 57 -11.49 -5.08 0.42
N ASN A 58 -12.39 -5.04 -0.58
CA ASN A 58 -12.04 -5.31 -1.97
C ASN A 58 -11.08 -4.26 -2.55
N ILE A 59 -11.24 -2.99 -2.19
CA ILE A 59 -10.34 -1.90 -2.61
C ILE A 59 -8.95 -2.07 -1.97
N HIS A 60 -8.87 -2.37 -0.67
CA HIS A 60 -7.59 -2.63 0.01
C HIS A 60 -6.90 -3.88 -0.56
N LEU A 61 -7.66 -4.95 -0.83
CA LEU A 61 -7.13 -6.15 -1.46
C LEU A 61 -6.61 -5.87 -2.88
N LEU A 62 -7.36 -5.10 -3.67
CA LEU A 62 -6.93 -4.69 -5.00
C LEU A 62 -5.67 -3.80 -4.95
N CYS A 63 -5.63 -2.86 -4.00
CA CYS A 63 -4.48 -2.01 -3.76
C CYS A 63 -3.25 -2.83 -3.37
N GLY A 64 -3.41 -3.79 -2.46
CA GLY A 64 -2.33 -4.68 -2.05
C GLY A 64 -1.84 -5.59 -3.16
N LEU A 65 -2.74 -6.13 -4.00
CA LEU A 65 -2.36 -6.90 -5.19
C LEU A 65 -1.57 -6.04 -6.18
N ASN A 66 -2.03 -4.81 -6.46
CA ASN A 66 -1.32 -3.88 -7.33
C ASN A 66 0.05 -3.52 -6.75
N GLY A 67 0.14 -3.30 -5.43
CA GLY A 67 1.41 -3.06 -4.73
C GLY A 67 2.39 -4.22 -4.84
N ALA A 68 1.93 -5.46 -4.60
CA ALA A 68 2.74 -6.65 -4.74
C ALA A 68 3.21 -6.87 -6.19
N LEU A 69 2.32 -6.66 -7.16
CA LEU A 69 2.64 -6.76 -8.59
C LEU A 69 3.70 -5.74 -8.99
N LEU A 70 3.53 -4.47 -8.59
CA LEU A 70 4.49 -3.41 -8.87
C LEU A 70 5.84 -3.66 -8.20
N ALA A 71 5.84 -4.23 -6.99
CA ALA A 71 7.06 -4.62 -6.30
C ALA A 71 7.78 -5.75 -7.06
N ALA A 72 7.05 -6.77 -7.52
CA ALA A 72 7.61 -7.84 -8.32
C ALA A 72 8.17 -7.34 -9.67
N LEU A 73 7.44 -6.48 -10.37
CA LEU A 73 7.89 -5.88 -11.64
C LEU A 73 9.10 -4.96 -11.47
N GLY A 74 9.15 -4.22 -10.37
CA GLY A 74 10.28 -3.37 -10.00
C GLY A 74 11.44 -4.11 -9.36
N ASN A 75 11.30 -5.42 -9.11
CA ASN A 75 12.22 -6.24 -8.31
C ASN A 75 12.57 -5.59 -6.95
N ILE A 76 11.55 -5.04 -6.29
CA ILE A 76 11.64 -4.30 -5.03
C ILE A 76 11.40 -5.28 -3.87
N HIS A 77 12.40 -5.42 -3.00
CA HIS A 77 12.42 -6.33 -1.86
C HIS A 77 12.44 -5.55 -0.54
N PRO A 78 11.29 -5.04 -0.06
CA PRO A 78 11.24 -4.13 1.09
C PRO A 78 11.85 -4.70 2.37
N LEU A 79 11.73 -6.01 2.63
CA LEU A 79 12.36 -6.63 3.80
C LEU A 79 13.88 -6.64 3.67
N SER A 80 14.40 -6.94 2.48
CA SER A 80 15.83 -6.87 2.18
C SER A 80 16.38 -5.44 2.35
N MET A 81 15.64 -4.42 1.91
CA MET A 81 16.03 -3.01 2.08
C MET A 81 16.18 -2.59 3.54
N LEU A 82 15.35 -3.13 4.43
CA LEU A 82 15.43 -2.85 5.86
C LEU A 82 16.45 -3.72 6.59
N ARG A 83 17.20 -4.58 5.87
CA ARG A 83 18.05 -5.64 6.44
C ARG A 83 17.31 -6.51 7.45
N LEU A 84 15.99 -6.59 7.30
CA LEU A 84 15.17 -7.59 7.96
C LEU A 84 15.36 -8.84 7.12
N GLU A 85 16.54 -9.44 7.25
CA GLU A 85 16.85 -10.70 6.60
C GLU A 85 15.70 -11.64 6.91
N PRO A 86 15.00 -12.13 5.88
CA PRO A 86 13.79 -12.87 6.11
C PRO A 86 14.09 -14.08 6.97
N LEU A 87 13.29 -14.31 8.02
CA LEU A 87 13.36 -15.54 8.84
C LEU A 87 13.23 -16.82 7.99
N TRP A 88 12.77 -16.68 6.75
CA TRP A 88 12.64 -17.67 5.70
C TRP A 88 13.77 -17.64 4.66
N SER A 89 14.95 -17.09 4.96
CA SER A 89 16.14 -17.17 4.09
C SER A 89 16.58 -18.61 3.77
N ASN A 90 16.14 -19.57 4.59
CA ASN A 90 16.32 -21.00 4.37
C ASN A 90 15.29 -21.64 3.41
N LEU A 91 14.27 -20.90 2.96
CA LEU A 91 13.30 -21.37 1.95
C LEU A 91 13.88 -21.24 0.54
N GLN A 92 13.22 -21.87 -0.43
CA GLN A 92 13.61 -21.72 -1.83
C GLN A 92 13.56 -20.23 -2.25
N PRO A 93 14.51 -19.75 -3.08
CA PRO A 93 14.67 -18.32 -3.39
C PRO A 93 13.41 -17.64 -3.97
N TRP A 94 12.66 -18.37 -4.79
CA TRP A 94 11.41 -17.88 -5.38
C TRP A 94 10.31 -17.70 -4.34
N LEU A 95 10.28 -18.55 -3.31
CA LEU A 95 9.31 -18.51 -2.23
C LEU A 95 9.60 -17.30 -1.32
N ALA A 96 10.87 -17.11 -0.96
CA ALA A 96 11.31 -15.95 -0.19
C ALA A 96 10.97 -14.62 -0.90
N SER A 97 11.22 -14.55 -2.21
CA SER A 97 10.87 -13.38 -3.03
C SER A 97 9.36 -13.14 -3.09
N SER A 98 8.57 -14.20 -3.22
CA SER A 98 7.10 -14.09 -3.26
C SER A 98 6.53 -13.57 -1.93
N ILE A 99 7.12 -13.98 -0.80
CA ILE A 99 6.72 -13.48 0.51
C ILE A 99 7.09 -12.00 0.65
N ASP A 100 8.29 -11.57 0.20
CA ASP A 100 8.69 -10.16 0.26
C ASP A 100 7.76 -9.28 -0.59
N PHE A 101 7.41 -9.71 -1.80
CA PHE A 101 6.43 -9.00 -2.64
C PHE A 101 5.04 -8.97 -2.01
N ALA A 102 4.60 -10.05 -1.34
CA ALA A 102 3.34 -10.05 -0.61
C ALA A 102 3.36 -9.04 0.55
N VAL A 103 4.48 -8.96 1.27
CA VAL A 103 4.70 -7.95 2.33
C VAL A 103 4.66 -6.53 1.74
N ALA A 104 5.28 -6.31 0.59
CA ALA A 104 5.17 -5.03 -0.13
C ALA A 104 3.70 -4.67 -0.41
N GLY A 105 2.89 -5.64 -0.86
CA GLY A 105 1.46 -5.48 -1.06
C GLY A 105 0.69 -5.10 0.21
N VAL A 106 0.97 -5.77 1.33
CA VAL A 106 0.36 -5.45 2.63
C VAL A 106 0.74 -4.04 3.08
N LEU A 107 2.02 -3.69 2.96
CA LEU A 107 2.54 -2.37 3.31
C LEU A 107 1.92 -1.28 2.43
N VAL A 108 1.69 -1.52 1.14
CA VAL A 108 0.99 -0.59 0.26
C VAL A 108 -0.49 -0.44 0.65
N ALA A 109 -1.17 -1.55 0.96
CA ALA A 109 -2.60 -1.54 1.28
C ALA A 109 -2.94 -0.79 2.59
N TYR A 110 -2.03 -0.80 3.57
CA TYR A 110 -2.26 -0.22 4.91
C TYR A 110 -1.29 0.91 5.29
N GLY A 111 -0.07 0.89 4.78
CA GLY A 111 1.00 1.82 5.15
C GLY A 111 1.15 3.04 4.23
N GLY A 112 0.43 3.09 3.10
CA GLY A 112 0.52 4.17 2.12
C GLY A 112 0.52 5.58 2.71
N PRO A 113 -0.52 5.99 3.47
CA PRO A 113 -0.59 7.32 4.09
C PRO A 113 0.60 7.61 5.03
N TRP A 114 1.00 6.59 5.80
CA TRP A 114 2.07 6.71 6.77
C TRP A 114 3.44 6.95 6.11
N PHE A 115 3.72 6.30 4.97
CA PHE A 115 4.97 6.54 4.24
C PHE A 115 5.10 7.97 3.73
N HIS A 116 4.01 8.55 3.23
CA HIS A 116 4.00 9.94 2.77
C HIS A 116 4.17 10.94 3.92
N GLU A 117 3.46 10.74 5.03
CA GLU A 117 3.53 11.59 6.22
C GLU A 117 4.92 11.59 6.85
N VAL A 118 5.50 10.40 7.09
CA VAL A 118 6.83 10.27 7.70
C VAL A 118 7.91 10.92 6.81
N LEU A 119 7.83 10.75 5.48
CA LEU A 119 8.73 11.44 4.56
C LEU A 119 8.56 12.96 4.58
N GLY A 120 7.32 13.46 4.71
CA GLY A 120 7.02 14.87 4.84
C GLY A 120 7.71 15.48 6.06
N ILE A 121 7.50 14.86 7.23
CA ILE A 121 8.11 15.28 8.50
C ILE A 121 9.64 15.27 8.40
N LEU A 122 10.23 14.20 7.84
CA LEU A 122 11.68 14.10 7.70
C LEU A 122 12.26 15.16 6.75
N ARG A 123 11.54 15.50 5.67
CA ARG A 123 11.94 16.58 4.75
C ARG A 123 11.89 17.94 5.42
N GLU A 124 10.85 18.22 6.20
CA GLU A 124 10.72 19.46 6.97
C GLU A 124 11.81 19.58 8.04
N TYR A 125 12.06 18.50 8.79
CA TYR A 125 13.14 18.45 9.77
C TYR A 125 14.51 18.72 9.15
N LYS A 126 14.81 18.10 7.99
CA LYS A 126 16.07 18.35 7.26
C LYS A 126 16.20 19.79 6.77
N LYS A 127 15.09 20.43 6.35
CA LYS A 127 15.07 21.85 6.00
C LYS A 127 15.36 22.72 7.22
N SER A 128 14.73 22.43 8.36
CA SER A 128 14.96 23.14 9.62
C SER A 128 16.42 23.08 10.06
N LEU A 129 17.06 21.90 9.98
CA LEU A 129 18.48 21.75 10.33
C LEU A 129 19.41 22.56 9.43
N ARG A 130 19.13 22.64 8.12
CA ARG A 130 19.91 23.46 7.18
C ARG A 130 19.69 24.96 7.36
N GLY A 131 18.51 25.36 7.83
CA GLY A 131 18.20 26.75 8.18
C GLY A 131 18.72 27.18 9.55
N ALA A 132 18.99 26.23 10.46
CA ALA A 132 19.52 26.50 11.80
C ALA A 132 21.06 26.61 11.87
N THR A 133 21.76 26.37 10.75
CA THR A 133 23.22 26.44 10.63
C THR A 133 23.74 27.79 10.08
N THR A 134 22.94 28.86 10.19
CA THR A 134 23.40 30.26 10.01
C THR A 134 23.49 30.94 11.35
#